data_AF-A0AAW2YPC0-F1
#
_entry.id   AF-A0AAW2YPC0-F1
#
_cell.length_a   1.000
_cell.length_b   1.000
_cell.length_c   1.000
_cell.angle_alpha   90.00
_cell.angle_beta   90.00
_cell.angle_gamma   90.00
#
_symmetry.space_group_name_H-M   'P 1'
#
loop_
_entity.id
_entity.type
_entity.pdbx_description
1 polymer ?
#
loop_
_entity_poly.entity_id
_entity_poly.type
_entity_poly.pdbx_seq_one_letter_code
_entity_poly.pdbx_strand_id
1 'polypeptide(L)'
;MKVIGLTGGISCGKSVCSRHILDNYPNVYIVDADLIARSGLDPGNKPYKTVVDYFEKTYRDPVTQKHIDVLNQDGTVNRPLLGKLVFEHQHVRRMINKATHGYILKEMLSSILKHWRIKDLFSSSDSEPIVIVDAPLLYETYWFSLLCSKIIVVETSEENQLKWLTERNNLTQEDAQNRVNSQMPLIKKIEKADYVISNRNSIEHFKQEADRVFQKAVKESRTFNIVFAIICSILLFFVKLF
;
A
#
# COMPACT_ATOMS: atom_id res chain seq x y z
N MET A 1 17.72 -10.52 4.19
CA MET A 1 16.35 -10.06 4.49
C MET A 1 15.42 -10.67 3.46
N LYS A 2 14.18 -10.98 3.83
CA LYS A 2 13.15 -11.41 2.88
C LYS A 2 12.12 -10.31 2.73
N VAL A 3 11.65 -10.07 1.50
CA VAL A 3 10.56 -9.13 1.22
C VAL A 3 9.40 -9.90 0.63
N ILE A 4 8.26 -9.86 1.28
CA ILE A 4 7.03 -10.56 0.89
C ILE A 4 5.97 -9.50 0.58
N GLY A 5 5.33 -9.62 -0.57
CA GLY A 5 4.18 -8.78 -0.92
C GLY A 5 2.93 -9.35 -0.27
N LEU A 6 2.13 -8.50 0.37
CA LEU A 6 0.79 -8.84 0.80
C LEU A 6 -0.21 -7.93 0.07
N THR A 7 -1.11 -8.55 -0.68
CA THR A 7 -2.13 -7.84 -1.42
C THR A 7 -3.47 -8.57 -1.35
N GLY A 8 -4.49 -8.01 -1.98
CA GLY A 8 -5.84 -8.57 -1.98
C GLY A 8 -6.81 -7.66 -2.72
N GLY A 9 -8.04 -8.12 -2.84
CA GLY A 9 -9.14 -7.27 -3.28
C GLY A 9 -9.55 -6.28 -2.18
N ILE A 10 -10.34 -5.29 -2.56
CA ILE A 10 -10.96 -4.41 -1.57
C ILE A 10 -11.79 -5.25 -0.59
N SER A 11 -11.64 -4.94 0.70
CA SER A 11 -12.37 -5.63 1.77
C SER A 11 -12.16 -7.16 1.84
N CYS A 12 -10.98 -7.69 1.48
CA CYS A 12 -10.72 -9.14 1.61
C CYS A 12 -10.18 -9.58 3.00
N GLY A 13 -9.91 -8.65 3.93
CA GLY A 13 -9.31 -9.00 5.23
C GLY A 13 -7.78 -8.92 5.30
N LYS A 14 -7.14 -8.27 4.31
CA LYS A 14 -5.69 -8.02 4.28
C LYS A 14 -5.13 -7.45 5.58
N SER A 15 -5.79 -6.46 6.17
CA SER A 15 -5.39 -5.85 7.45
C SER A 15 -5.50 -6.79 8.65
N VAL A 16 -6.40 -7.78 8.58
CA VAL A 16 -6.52 -8.81 9.62
C VAL A 16 -5.34 -9.78 9.50
N CYS A 17 -5.01 -10.20 8.27
CA CYS A 17 -3.83 -11.02 7.98
C CYS A 17 -2.53 -10.34 8.42
N SER A 18 -2.32 -9.07 8.02
CA SER A 18 -1.07 -8.37 8.36
C SER A 18 -0.89 -8.16 9.86
N ARG A 19 -1.94 -7.77 10.59
CA ARG A 19 -1.89 -7.68 12.07
C ARG A 19 -1.62 -9.04 12.71
N HIS A 20 -2.33 -10.09 12.28
CA HIS A 20 -2.11 -11.44 12.81
C HIS A 20 -0.65 -11.88 12.64
N ILE A 21 -0.03 -11.63 11.49
CA ILE A 21 1.39 -11.94 11.29
C ILE A 21 2.28 -11.04 12.15
N LEU A 22 2.01 -9.74 12.24
CA LEU A 22 2.81 -8.84 13.08
C LEU A 22 2.81 -9.28 14.56
N ASP A 23 1.66 -9.69 15.07
CA ASP A 23 1.48 -10.08 16.47
C ASP A 23 2.19 -11.40 16.82
N ASN A 24 2.38 -12.30 15.84
CA ASN A 24 2.91 -13.65 16.06
C ASN A 24 4.39 -13.82 15.67
N TYR A 25 4.98 -12.90 14.89
CA TYR A 25 6.35 -13.06 14.38
C TYR A 25 7.21 -11.82 14.69
N PRO A 26 8.10 -11.88 15.70
CA PRO A 26 8.83 -10.70 16.20
C PRO A 26 9.89 -10.14 15.23
N ASN A 27 10.31 -10.91 14.22
CA ASN A 27 11.25 -10.49 13.18
C ASN A 27 10.55 -9.96 11.91
N VAL A 28 9.22 -9.77 11.96
CA VAL A 28 8.43 -9.24 10.86
C VAL A 28 8.20 -7.74 11.01
N TYR A 29 8.34 -7.02 9.90
CA TYR A 29 8.06 -5.60 9.79
C TYR A 29 7.07 -5.35 8.65
N ILE A 30 6.09 -4.48 8.88
CA ILE A 30 5.12 -4.09 7.85
C ILE A 30 5.49 -2.73 7.28
N VAL A 31 5.62 -2.66 5.96
CA VAL A 31 5.71 -1.43 5.19
C VAL A 31 4.39 -1.24 4.45
N ASP A 32 3.53 -0.39 5.00
CA ASP A 32 2.18 -0.13 4.48
C ASP A 32 2.21 1.01 3.45
N ALA A 33 1.90 0.66 2.20
CA ALA A 33 1.90 1.61 1.08
C ALA A 33 0.79 2.67 1.19
N ASP A 34 -0.36 2.33 1.77
CA ASP A 34 -1.46 3.29 1.97
C ASP A 34 -1.10 4.30 3.07
N LEU A 35 -0.45 3.85 4.15
CA LEU A 35 0.04 4.76 5.19
C LEU A 35 1.11 5.72 4.65
N ILE A 36 2.05 5.22 3.85
CA ILE A 36 3.08 6.06 3.19
C ILE A 36 2.44 7.05 2.22
N ALA A 37 1.48 6.62 1.41
CA ALA A 37 0.77 7.51 0.48
C ALA A 37 -0.01 8.60 1.25
N ARG A 38 -0.63 8.24 2.37
CA ARG A 38 -1.34 9.19 3.23
C ARG A 38 -0.39 10.20 3.85
N SER A 39 0.74 9.76 4.39
CA SER A 39 1.70 10.64 5.07
C SER A 39 2.40 11.61 4.13
N GLY A 40 2.52 11.28 2.83
CA GLY A 40 3.07 12.20 1.83
C GLY A 40 2.32 13.53 1.70
N LEU A 41 1.05 13.58 2.13
CA LEU A 41 0.22 14.77 2.19
C LEU A 41 0.16 15.41 3.59
N ASP A 42 1.02 14.99 4.51
CA ASP A 42 1.16 15.67 5.79
C ASP A 42 2.04 16.93 5.64
N PRO A 43 1.79 18.00 6.41
CA PRO A 43 2.58 19.22 6.37
C PRO A 43 4.09 18.94 6.50
N GLY A 44 4.90 19.65 5.70
CA GLY A 44 6.36 19.49 5.66
C GLY A 44 6.87 18.56 4.56
N ASN A 45 6.02 17.72 3.97
CA ASN A 45 6.42 16.84 2.87
C ASN A 45 6.35 17.54 1.48
N LYS A 46 7.24 17.15 0.55
CA LYS A 46 7.28 17.69 -0.83
C LYS A 46 5.93 17.52 -1.59
N PRO A 47 5.23 16.37 -1.50
CA PRO A 47 3.93 16.22 -2.15
C PRO A 47 2.86 17.14 -1.55
N TYR A 48 2.80 17.30 -0.22
CA TYR A 48 1.91 18.27 0.44
C TYR A 48 2.04 19.67 -0.19
N LYS A 49 3.27 20.21 -0.24
CA LYS A 49 3.52 21.55 -0.81
C LYS A 49 3.09 21.63 -2.27
N THR A 50 3.45 20.63 -3.08
CA THR A 50 3.08 20.57 -4.50
C THR A 50 1.57 20.59 -4.70
N VAL A 51 0.82 19.85 -3.88
CA VAL A 51 -0.64 19.77 -3.95
C VAL A 51 -1.27 21.09 -3.53
N VAL A 52 -0.83 21.67 -2.41
CA VAL A 52 -1.34 22.97 -1.92
C VAL A 52 -1.09 24.06 -2.97
N ASP A 53 0.15 24.19 -3.45
CA ASP A 53 0.52 25.16 -4.49
C ASP A 53 -0.34 24.99 -5.77
N TYR A 54 -0.65 23.75 -6.16
CA TYR A 54 -1.51 23.50 -7.32
C TYR A 54 -2.91 24.06 -7.12
N PHE A 55 -3.54 23.82 -5.97
CA PHE A 55 -4.89 24.30 -5.69
C PHE A 55 -4.96 25.82 -5.51
N GLU A 56 -3.94 26.40 -4.86
CA GLU A 56 -3.84 27.84 -4.61
C GLU A 56 -3.51 28.65 -5.86
N LYS A 57 -2.78 28.09 -6.83
CA LYS A 57 -2.25 28.88 -7.98
C LYS A 57 -2.83 28.45 -9.31
N THR A 58 -3.08 27.16 -9.50
CA THR A 58 -3.35 26.59 -10.83
C THR A 58 -4.79 26.12 -10.99
N TYR A 59 -5.28 25.30 -10.06
CA TYR A 59 -6.63 24.75 -10.14
C TYR A 59 -7.67 25.87 -10.09
N ARG A 60 -8.71 25.73 -10.90
CA ARG A 60 -9.95 26.51 -10.81
C ARG A 60 -11.10 25.54 -10.83
N ASP A 61 -12.01 25.71 -9.89
CA ASP A 61 -13.26 24.97 -9.88
C ASP A 61 -14.00 25.19 -11.22
N PRO A 62 -14.36 24.13 -11.96
CA PRO A 62 -14.94 24.27 -13.30
C PRO A 62 -16.25 25.08 -13.32
N VAL A 63 -16.99 25.11 -12.21
CA VAL A 63 -18.30 25.75 -12.11
C VAL A 63 -18.17 27.21 -11.67
N THR A 64 -17.47 27.45 -10.56
CA THR A 64 -17.35 28.75 -9.92
C THR A 64 -16.19 29.58 -10.45
N GLN A 65 -15.24 28.97 -11.18
CA GLN A 65 -14.02 29.58 -11.69
C GLN A 65 -13.12 30.18 -10.59
N LYS A 66 -13.29 29.75 -9.35
CA LYS A 66 -12.52 30.19 -8.18
C LYS A 66 -11.52 29.13 -7.74
N HIS A 67 -10.54 29.56 -6.95
CA HIS A 67 -9.70 28.64 -6.20
C HIS A 67 -10.51 27.92 -5.13
N ILE A 68 -10.11 26.69 -4.83
CA ILE A 68 -10.64 25.90 -3.71
C ILE A 68 -9.54 25.82 -2.65
N ASP A 69 -9.90 26.14 -1.42
CA ASP A 69 -9.07 25.83 -0.26
C ASP A 69 -9.22 24.33 0.05
N VAL A 70 -8.12 23.60 -0.11
CA VAL A 70 -8.06 22.16 0.17
C VAL A 70 -7.52 21.84 1.56
N LEU A 71 -7.29 22.86 2.40
CA LEU A 71 -6.80 22.72 3.75
C LEU A 71 -7.94 22.79 4.78
N ASN A 72 -7.71 22.14 5.91
CA ASN A 72 -8.45 22.35 7.15
C ASN A 72 -7.91 23.58 7.87
N GLN A 73 -8.62 24.06 8.90
CA GLN A 73 -8.19 25.21 9.70
C GLN A 73 -6.83 25.03 10.39
N ASP A 74 -6.43 23.80 10.66
CA ASP A 74 -5.13 23.45 11.26
C ASP A 74 -3.98 23.35 10.23
N GLY A 75 -4.26 23.64 8.94
CA GLY A 75 -3.31 23.56 7.85
C GLY A 75 -3.09 22.14 7.30
N THR A 76 -3.78 21.13 7.80
CA THR A 76 -3.74 19.78 7.22
C THR A 76 -4.62 19.67 5.98
N VAL A 77 -4.35 18.72 5.08
CA VAL A 77 -5.19 18.52 3.88
C VAL A 77 -6.58 17.99 4.29
N ASN A 78 -7.62 18.62 3.77
CA ASN A 78 -9.00 18.11 3.84
C ASN A 78 -9.14 16.88 2.92
N ARG A 79 -8.85 15.70 3.47
CA ARG A 79 -8.84 14.44 2.72
C ARG A 79 -10.20 14.08 2.10
N PRO A 80 -11.36 14.26 2.77
CA PRO A 80 -12.66 14.06 2.15
C PRO A 80 -12.87 14.93 0.90
N LEU A 81 -12.58 16.23 0.99
CA LEU A 81 -12.69 17.16 -0.14
C LEU A 81 -11.74 16.76 -1.27
N LEU A 82 -10.47 16.53 -0.95
CA LEU A 82 -9.48 16.12 -1.95
C LEU A 82 -9.86 14.80 -2.63
N GLY A 83 -10.38 13.83 -1.86
CA GLY A 83 -10.87 12.56 -2.38
C GLY A 83 -12.01 12.73 -3.38
N LYS A 84 -12.96 13.63 -3.09
CA LYS A 84 -14.04 13.99 -4.02
C LYS A 84 -13.49 14.58 -5.32
N LEU A 85 -12.59 15.57 -5.21
CA LEU A 85 -11.99 16.22 -6.39
C LEU A 85 -11.18 15.25 -7.26
N VAL A 86 -10.44 14.31 -6.64
CA VAL A 86 -9.71 13.26 -7.35
C VAL A 86 -10.64 12.29 -8.08
N PHE A 87 -11.79 11.99 -7.48
CA PHE A 87 -12.78 11.10 -8.06
C PHE A 87 -13.47 11.76 -9.26
N GLU A 88 -13.89 13.02 -9.11
CA GLU A 88 -14.64 13.76 -10.13
C GLU A 88 -13.76 14.25 -11.29
N HIS A 89 -12.48 14.53 -11.04
CA HIS A 89 -11.61 15.20 -12.00
C HIS A 89 -10.33 14.41 -12.31
N GLN A 90 -10.29 13.85 -13.51
CA GLN A 90 -9.14 13.07 -13.98
C GLN A 90 -7.83 13.86 -13.97
N HIS A 91 -7.85 15.16 -14.27
CA HIS A 91 -6.65 16.00 -14.28
C HIS A 91 -6.09 16.22 -12.86
N VAL A 92 -6.97 16.39 -11.86
CA VAL A 92 -6.58 16.46 -10.43
C VAL A 92 -5.93 15.15 -10.01
N ARG A 93 -6.56 14.01 -10.33
CA ARG A 93 -6.00 12.68 -10.04
C ARG A 93 -4.61 12.48 -10.63
N ARG A 94 -4.39 12.87 -11.88
CA ARG A 94 -3.06 12.78 -12.53
C ARG A 94 -2.04 13.66 -11.84
N MET A 95 -2.41 14.89 -11.47
CA MET A 95 -1.53 15.81 -10.74
C MET A 95 -1.08 15.21 -9.41
N ILE A 96 -2.03 14.75 -8.58
CA ILE A 96 -1.72 14.20 -7.27
C ILE A 96 -0.85 12.95 -7.40
N ASN A 97 -1.19 12.04 -8.32
CA ASN A 97 -0.37 10.85 -8.56
C ASN A 97 1.05 11.25 -8.96
N LYS A 98 1.23 12.26 -9.81
CA LYS A 98 2.56 12.76 -10.19
C LYS A 98 3.31 13.35 -8.99
N ALA A 99 2.62 14.11 -8.14
CA ALA A 99 3.20 14.73 -6.96
C ALA A 99 3.64 13.70 -5.90
N THR A 100 2.89 12.60 -5.75
CA THR A 100 3.11 11.62 -4.68
C THR A 100 3.97 10.43 -5.10
N HIS A 101 4.00 10.04 -6.38
CA HIS A 101 4.64 8.80 -6.83
C HIS A 101 6.12 8.69 -6.43
N GLY A 102 6.91 9.75 -6.68
CA GLY A 102 8.33 9.77 -6.32
C GLY A 102 8.55 9.66 -4.81
N TYR A 103 7.73 10.36 -4.01
CA TYR A 103 7.77 10.29 -2.55
C TYR A 103 7.45 8.88 -2.06
N ILE A 104 6.36 8.28 -2.53
CA ILE A 104 5.93 6.94 -2.11
C ILE A 104 7.03 5.92 -2.40
N LEU A 105 7.58 5.92 -3.63
CA LEU A 105 8.66 5.01 -3.98
C LEU A 105 9.89 5.19 -3.08
N LYS A 106 10.27 6.43 -2.80
CA LYS A 106 11.39 6.74 -1.92
C LYS A 106 11.17 6.24 -0.49
N GLU A 107 10.01 6.52 0.10
CA GLU A 107 9.72 6.13 1.47
C GLU A 107 9.53 4.62 1.62
N MET A 108 8.96 3.95 0.61
CA MET A 108 8.90 2.48 0.54
C MET A 108 10.30 1.87 0.57
N LEU A 109 11.20 2.31 -0.33
CA LEU A 109 12.58 1.82 -0.40
C LEU A 109 13.35 2.13 0.88
N SER A 110 13.19 3.34 1.43
CA SER A 110 13.86 3.76 2.67
C SER A 110 13.40 2.91 3.86
N SER A 111 12.10 2.61 3.95
CA SER A 111 11.54 1.75 5.00
C SER A 111 12.07 0.32 4.89
N ILE A 112 12.08 -0.25 3.68
CA ILE A 112 12.63 -1.59 3.43
C ILE A 112 14.13 -1.64 3.80
N LEU A 113 14.92 -0.65 3.38
CA LEU A 113 16.35 -0.59 3.68
C LEU A 113 16.66 -0.36 5.16
N LYS A 114 15.81 0.37 5.88
CA LYS A 114 15.96 0.54 7.33
C LYS A 114 15.96 -0.80 8.04
N HIS A 115 15.07 -1.71 7.67
CA HIS A 115 15.01 -3.06 8.22
C HIS A 115 16.13 -3.98 7.73
N TRP A 116 16.71 -3.70 6.56
CA TRP A 116 17.92 -4.39 6.10
C TRP A 116 19.12 -4.09 7.00
N ARG A 117 19.35 -2.83 7.36
CA ARG A 117 20.48 -2.39 8.21
C ARG A 117 20.41 -2.91 9.65
N ILE A 118 19.22 -3.31 10.12
CA ILE A 118 19.05 -3.98 11.42
C ILE A 118 19.80 -5.33 11.44
N LYS A 119 19.92 -6.02 10.29
CA LYS A 119 20.68 -7.28 10.19
C LYS A 119 22.16 -7.11 10.52
N ASP A 120 22.78 -6.00 10.08
CA ASP A 120 24.21 -5.76 10.30
C ASP A 120 24.53 -5.37 11.75
N LEU A 121 23.58 -4.73 12.44
CA LEU A 121 23.75 -4.25 13.83
C LEU A 121 23.44 -5.32 14.88
N PHE A 122 22.55 -6.28 14.59
CA PHE A 122 22.09 -7.30 15.54
C PHE A 122 22.52 -8.71 15.12
N SER A 123 23.79 -8.88 14.70
CA SER A 123 24.40 -10.15 14.28
C SER A 123 24.34 -11.29 15.33
N SER A 124 23.77 -11.05 16.50
CA SER A 124 23.55 -12.03 17.58
C SER A 124 22.15 -12.70 17.54
N SER A 125 21.23 -12.22 16.71
CA SER A 125 19.88 -12.76 16.57
C SER A 125 19.80 -13.70 15.37
N ASP A 126 19.55 -15.00 15.60
CA ASP A 126 19.48 -16.03 14.55
C ASP A 126 18.34 -15.83 13.51
N SER A 127 17.45 -14.85 13.70
CA SER A 127 16.31 -14.62 12.82
C SER A 127 16.54 -13.48 11.82
N GLU A 128 16.64 -13.85 10.54
CA GLU A 128 16.69 -12.88 9.44
C GLU A 128 15.44 -11.99 9.40
N PRO A 129 15.55 -10.65 9.23
CA PRO A 129 14.39 -9.77 9.14
C PRO A 129 13.54 -10.08 7.91
N ILE A 130 12.22 -10.04 8.11
CA ILE A 130 11.21 -10.24 7.07
C ILE A 130 10.40 -8.95 6.96
N VAL A 131 10.33 -8.39 5.75
CA VAL A 131 9.50 -7.21 5.46
C VAL A 131 8.28 -7.64 4.67
N ILE A 132 7.11 -7.24 5.13
CA ILE A 132 5.85 -7.36 4.39
C ILE A 132 5.56 -6.01 3.73
N VAL A 133 5.56 -5.98 2.40
CA VAL A 133 5.05 -4.86 1.62
C VAL A 133 3.54 -5.01 1.54
N ASP A 134 2.83 -4.26 2.38
CA ASP A 134 1.38 -4.31 2.46
C ASP A 134 0.77 -3.25 1.53
N ALA A 135 0.22 -3.69 0.39
CA ALA A 135 -0.31 -2.79 -0.64
C ALA A 135 -1.55 -3.39 -1.34
N PRO A 136 -2.73 -2.76 -1.29
CA PRO A 136 -3.89 -3.20 -2.08
C PRO A 136 -3.62 -3.16 -3.58
N LEU A 137 -2.86 -2.16 -4.05
CA LEU A 137 -2.53 -1.93 -5.46
C LEU A 137 -1.14 -2.47 -5.85
N LEU A 138 -0.73 -3.59 -5.25
CA LEU A 138 0.63 -4.13 -5.38
C LEU A 138 0.98 -4.52 -6.83
N TYR A 139 0.05 -5.12 -7.57
CA TYR A 139 0.28 -5.50 -8.97
C TYR A 139 0.06 -4.36 -9.95
N GLU A 140 -0.86 -3.46 -9.61
CA GLU A 140 -1.15 -2.23 -10.36
C GLU A 140 0.04 -1.27 -10.29
N THR A 141 0.79 -1.31 -9.19
CA THR A 141 2.04 -0.57 -8.99
C THR A 141 3.22 -1.49 -9.25
N TYR A 142 3.54 -1.74 -10.53
CA TYR A 142 4.54 -2.73 -10.98
C TYR A 142 5.87 -2.72 -10.21
N TRP A 143 6.32 -1.56 -9.72
CA TRP A 143 7.53 -1.47 -8.91
C TRP A 143 7.45 -2.21 -7.57
N PHE A 144 6.27 -2.25 -6.92
CA PHE A 144 6.12 -2.94 -5.63
C PHE A 144 6.22 -4.45 -5.76
N SER A 145 5.61 -5.03 -6.81
CA SER A 145 5.72 -6.47 -7.05
C SER A 145 7.15 -6.90 -7.35
N LEU A 146 7.94 -6.08 -8.07
CA LEU A 146 9.36 -6.36 -8.35
C LEU A 146 10.25 -6.37 -7.10
N LEU A 147 9.86 -5.67 -6.04
CA LEU A 147 10.59 -5.65 -4.78
C LEU A 147 10.31 -6.89 -3.92
N CYS A 148 9.30 -7.68 -4.27
CA CYS A 148 8.85 -8.83 -3.49
C CYS A 148 9.44 -10.13 -4.04
N SER A 149 9.94 -10.99 -3.15
CA SER A 149 10.41 -12.32 -3.52
C SER A 149 9.27 -13.32 -3.70
N LYS A 150 8.21 -13.14 -2.89
CA LYS A 150 6.97 -13.89 -2.91
C LYS A 150 5.80 -12.94 -2.69
N ILE A 151 4.67 -13.21 -3.31
CA ILE A 151 3.44 -12.43 -3.16
C ILE A 151 2.30 -13.32 -2.68
N ILE A 152 1.70 -12.91 -1.56
CA ILE A 152 0.52 -13.51 -0.96
C ILE A 152 -0.70 -12.66 -1.29
N VAL A 153 -1.75 -13.29 -1.82
CA VAL A 153 -3.05 -12.66 -2.08
C VAL A 153 -4.06 -13.14 -1.05
N VAL A 154 -4.67 -12.20 -0.34
CA VAL A 154 -5.86 -12.47 0.49
C VAL A 154 -7.10 -12.32 -0.37
N GLU A 155 -7.93 -13.35 -0.41
CA GLU A 155 -9.16 -13.40 -1.21
C GLU A 155 -10.40 -13.70 -0.38
N THR A 156 -11.56 -13.34 -0.91
CA THR A 156 -12.88 -13.76 -0.39
C THR A 156 -13.90 -13.73 -1.55
N SER A 157 -15.15 -14.10 -1.30
CA SER A 157 -16.22 -13.98 -2.29
C SER A 157 -16.58 -12.51 -2.57
N GLU A 158 -17.03 -12.20 -3.80
CA GLU A 158 -17.49 -10.85 -4.14
C GLU A 158 -18.64 -10.40 -3.22
N GLU A 159 -19.54 -11.31 -2.86
CA GLU A 159 -20.61 -11.06 -1.88
C GLU A 159 -20.04 -10.55 -0.54
N ASN A 160 -19.02 -11.21 0.00
CA ASN A 160 -18.37 -10.78 1.23
C ASN A 160 -17.67 -9.43 1.05
N GLN A 161 -17.01 -9.20 -0.09
CA GLN A 161 -16.35 -7.92 -0.37
C GLN A 161 -17.37 -6.76 -0.33
N LEU A 162 -18.49 -6.91 -1.04
CA LEU A 162 -19.54 -5.91 -1.12
C LEU A 162 -20.22 -5.69 0.22
N LYS A 163 -20.57 -6.78 0.92
CA LYS A 163 -21.21 -6.73 2.24
C LYS A 163 -20.34 -5.94 3.23
N TRP A 164 -19.10 -6.38 3.44
CA TRP A 164 -18.21 -5.74 4.41
C TRP A 164 -17.80 -4.33 4.01
N LEU A 165 -17.65 -4.04 2.71
CA LEU A 165 -17.34 -2.70 2.24
C LEU A 165 -18.51 -1.74 2.50
N THR A 166 -19.74 -2.18 2.26
CA THR A 166 -20.96 -1.42 2.50
C THR A 166 -21.13 -1.14 4.00
N GLU A 167 -21.01 -2.17 4.84
CA GLU A 167 -21.11 -2.06 6.31
C GLU A 167 -20.03 -1.13 6.89
N ARG A 168 -18.78 -1.25 6.42
CA ARG A 168 -17.66 -0.47 6.96
C ARG A 168 -17.68 1.00 6.54
N ASN A 169 -18.11 1.28 5.32
CA ASN A 169 -17.98 2.61 4.72
C ASN A 169 -19.32 3.34 4.52
N ASN A 170 -20.44 2.74 4.93
CA ASN A 170 -21.80 3.27 4.76
C ASN A 170 -22.07 3.72 3.31
N LEU A 171 -21.78 2.83 2.35
CA LEU A 171 -21.88 3.09 0.92
C LEU A 171 -23.16 2.50 0.33
N THR A 172 -23.58 3.01 -0.83
CA THR A 172 -24.56 2.28 -1.65
C THR A 172 -23.90 1.03 -2.25
N GLN A 173 -24.71 0.03 -2.65
CA GLN A 173 -24.18 -1.14 -3.35
C GLN A 173 -23.48 -0.74 -4.66
N GLU A 174 -24.01 0.24 -5.39
CA GLU A 174 -23.40 0.75 -6.61
C GLU A 174 -22.01 1.36 -6.35
N ASP A 175 -21.88 2.20 -5.31
CA ASP A 175 -20.59 2.77 -4.92
C ASP A 175 -19.59 1.70 -4.46
N ALA A 176 -20.06 0.69 -3.72
CA ALA A 176 -19.23 -0.44 -3.32
C ALA A 176 -18.71 -1.20 -4.55
N GLN A 177 -19.59 -1.50 -5.52
CA GLN A 177 -19.22 -2.19 -6.75
C GLN A 177 -18.24 -1.36 -7.59
N ASN A 178 -18.48 -0.05 -7.74
CA ASN A 178 -17.60 0.86 -8.46
C ASN A 178 -16.19 0.87 -7.85
N ARG A 179 -16.08 0.79 -6.52
CA ARG A 179 -14.79 0.69 -5.82
C ARG A 179 -14.11 -0.66 -6.03
N VAL A 180 -14.85 -1.78 -6.00
CA VAL A 180 -14.31 -3.11 -6.34
C VAL A 180 -13.76 -3.10 -7.77
N ASN A 181 -14.53 -2.58 -8.72
CA ASN A 181 -14.18 -2.53 -10.14
C ASN A 181 -13.04 -1.56 -10.47
N SER A 182 -12.74 -0.61 -9.57
CA SER A 182 -11.62 0.34 -9.75
C SER A 182 -10.23 -0.29 -9.62
N GLN A 183 -10.14 -1.50 -9.04
CA GLN A 183 -8.89 -2.24 -8.85
C GLN A 183 -8.74 -3.34 -9.90
N MET A 184 -7.53 -3.92 -10.01
CA MET A 184 -7.36 -5.14 -10.79
C MET A 184 -8.31 -6.24 -10.25
N PRO A 185 -9.05 -6.95 -11.12
CA PRO A 185 -9.93 -8.03 -10.69
C PRO A 185 -9.21 -9.03 -9.78
N LEU A 186 -9.86 -9.43 -8.69
CA LEU A 186 -9.27 -10.31 -7.68
C LEU A 186 -8.75 -11.62 -8.29
N ILE A 187 -9.48 -12.19 -9.25
CA ILE A 187 -9.06 -13.39 -9.97
C ILE A 187 -7.72 -13.22 -10.68
N LYS A 188 -7.47 -12.04 -11.29
CA LYS A 188 -6.18 -11.74 -11.94
C LYS A 188 -5.04 -11.56 -10.93
N LYS A 189 -5.35 -11.14 -9.69
CA LYS A 189 -4.36 -11.09 -8.60
C LYS A 189 -4.02 -12.51 -8.16
N ILE A 190 -5.02 -13.38 -8.02
CA ILE A 190 -4.88 -14.80 -7.66
C ILE A 190 -4.01 -15.53 -8.68
N GLU A 191 -4.27 -15.36 -9.99
CA GLU A 191 -3.49 -15.99 -11.07
C GLU A 191 -1.99 -15.62 -11.05
N LYS A 192 -1.66 -14.46 -10.50
CA LYS A 192 -0.27 -13.96 -10.42
C LYS A 192 0.40 -14.28 -9.07
N ALA A 193 -0.35 -14.74 -8.08
CA ALA A 193 0.13 -14.94 -6.72
C ALA A 193 1.02 -16.18 -6.60
N ASP A 194 2.02 -16.09 -5.72
CA ASP A 194 2.73 -17.30 -5.27
C ASP A 194 1.88 -18.11 -4.29
N TYR A 195 1.10 -17.41 -3.45
CA TYR A 195 0.19 -18.03 -2.49
C TYR A 195 -1.10 -17.24 -2.35
N VAL A 196 -2.14 -17.95 -1.96
CA VAL A 196 -3.47 -17.39 -1.70
C VAL A 196 -3.91 -17.81 -0.30
N ILE A 197 -4.53 -16.87 0.42
CA ILE A 197 -5.19 -17.13 1.71
C ILE A 197 -6.68 -16.84 1.53
N SER A 198 -7.52 -17.83 1.81
CA SER A 198 -8.97 -17.69 1.72
C SER A 198 -9.59 -17.14 3.00
N ASN A 199 -10.27 -16.00 2.90
CA ASN A 199 -11.07 -15.41 3.99
C ASN A 199 -12.57 -15.68 3.80
N ARG A 200 -12.93 -16.94 3.56
CA ARG A 200 -14.33 -17.39 3.36
C ARG A 200 -14.90 -18.16 4.56
N ASN A 201 -14.02 -18.66 5.43
CA ASN A 201 -14.37 -19.48 6.59
C ASN A 201 -14.39 -18.63 7.87
N SER A 202 -14.34 -19.29 9.04
CA SER A 202 -14.23 -18.58 10.32
C SER A 202 -12.91 -17.81 10.45
N ILE A 203 -12.90 -16.83 11.35
CA ILE A 203 -11.70 -16.02 11.63
C ILE A 203 -10.54 -16.88 12.17
N GLU A 204 -10.82 -17.92 12.93
CA GLU A 204 -9.82 -18.87 13.44
C GLU A 204 -9.18 -19.65 12.29
N HIS A 205 -10.00 -20.16 11.36
CA HIS A 205 -9.50 -20.84 10.17
C HIS A 205 -8.64 -19.90 9.32
N PHE A 206 -9.10 -18.68 9.11
CA PHE A 206 -8.36 -17.67 8.35
C PHE A 206 -6.98 -17.37 8.95
N LYS A 207 -6.91 -17.23 10.28
CA LYS A 207 -5.64 -17.02 11.01
C LYS A 207 -4.69 -18.21 10.90
N GLN A 208 -5.19 -19.43 11.07
CA GLN A 208 -4.39 -20.65 10.90
C GLN A 208 -3.86 -20.80 9.47
N GLU A 209 -4.69 -20.49 8.48
CA GLU A 209 -4.30 -20.50 7.07
C GLU A 209 -3.25 -19.43 6.78
N ALA A 210 -3.42 -18.23 7.34
CA ALA A 210 -2.45 -17.14 7.23
C ALA A 210 -1.07 -17.54 7.79
N ASP A 211 -1.02 -18.17 8.96
CA ASP A 211 0.23 -18.68 9.53
C ASP A 211 0.90 -19.72 8.63
N ARG A 212 0.13 -20.72 8.20
CA ARG A 212 0.64 -21.81 7.35
C ARG A 212 1.20 -21.26 6.03
N VAL A 213 0.45 -20.38 5.37
CA VAL A 213 0.85 -19.78 4.09
C VAL A 213 2.05 -18.85 4.28
N PHE A 214 2.03 -18.00 5.31
CA PHE A 214 3.13 -17.08 5.59
C PHE A 214 4.44 -17.83 5.83
N GLN A 215 4.44 -18.87 6.67
CA GLN A 215 5.63 -19.68 6.93
C GLN A 215 6.16 -20.35 5.66
N LYS A 216 5.27 -20.88 4.82
CA LYS A 216 5.67 -21.47 3.52
C LYS A 216 6.28 -20.42 2.60
N ALA A 217 5.65 -19.24 2.49
CA ALA A 217 6.15 -18.14 1.69
C ALA A 217 7.52 -17.66 2.17
N VAL A 218 7.73 -17.55 3.48
CA VAL A 218 9.02 -17.21 4.07
C VAL A 218 10.06 -18.29 3.74
N LYS A 219 9.73 -19.57 3.86
CA LYS A 219 10.66 -20.68 3.59
C LYS A 219 11.13 -20.70 2.13
N GLU A 220 10.22 -20.48 1.18
CA GLU A 220 10.49 -20.51 -0.26
C GLU A 220 10.94 -19.14 -0.82
N SER A 221 10.92 -18.09 0.00
CA SER A 221 11.39 -16.75 -0.36
C SER A 221 12.90 -16.70 -0.53
N ARG A 222 13.34 -16.02 -1.58
CA ARG A 222 14.76 -15.73 -1.80
C ARG A 222 15.22 -14.69 -0.77
N THR A 223 16.43 -14.88 -0.25
CA THR A 223 17.07 -13.85 0.57
C THR A 223 17.65 -12.77 -0.33
N PHE A 224 17.21 -11.53 -0.13
CA PHE A 224 17.81 -10.39 -0.78
C PHE A 224 19.17 -10.07 -0.12
N ASN A 225 20.22 -10.15 -0.93
CA ASN A 225 21.61 -9.90 -0.56
C ASN A 225 22.00 -8.43 -0.79
N ILE A 226 23.25 -8.09 -0.49
CA ILE A 226 23.78 -6.72 -0.60
C ILE A 226 23.56 -6.08 -1.99
N VAL A 227 23.53 -6.87 -3.06
CA VAL A 227 23.23 -6.40 -4.43
C VAL A 227 21.85 -5.76 -4.52
N PHE A 228 20.85 -6.31 -3.84
CA PHE A 228 19.51 -5.70 -3.77
C PHE A 228 19.54 -4.37 -3.03
N ALA A 229 20.28 -4.30 -1.92
CA ALA A 229 20.45 -3.05 -1.18
C ALA A 229 21.14 -1.96 -2.03
N ILE A 230 22.11 -2.35 -2.85
CA ILE A 230 22.77 -1.46 -3.83
C ILE A 230 21.76 -0.99 -4.89
N ILE A 231 20.98 -1.90 -5.48
CA ILE A 231 19.94 -1.54 -6.47
C ILE A 231 18.92 -0.56 -5.86
N CYS A 232 18.41 -0.84 -4.66
CA CYS A 232 17.50 0.07 -3.96
C CYS A 232 18.15 1.44 -3.68
N SER A 233 19.43 1.46 -3.30
CA SER A 233 20.18 2.70 -3.06
C SER A 233 20.38 3.51 -4.34
N ILE A 234 20.66 2.84 -5.47
CA ILE A 234 20.75 3.46 -6.80
C ILE A 234 19.38 4.01 -7.23
N LEU A 235 18.31 3.23 -7.08
CA LEU A 235 16.94 3.69 -7.36
C LEU A 235 16.59 4.93 -6.52
N LEU A 236 16.94 4.94 -5.24
CA LEU A 236 16.77 6.12 -4.37
C LEU A 236 17.56 7.34 -4.85
N PHE A 237 18.77 7.15 -5.37
CA PHE A 237 19.56 8.23 -5.96
C PHE A 237 18.88 8.82 -7.19
N PHE A 238 18.35 7.98 -8.08
CA PHE A 238 17.61 8.45 -9.26
C PHE A 238 16.28 9.12 -8.89
N VAL A 239 15.57 8.64 -7.87
CA VAL A 239 14.33 9.29 -7.39
C VAL A 239 14.60 10.67 -6.79
N LYS A 240 15.79 10.93 -6.22
CA LYS A 240 16.17 12.27 -5.73
C LYS A 240 16.40 13.29 -6.85
N LEU A 241 16.67 12.85 -8.08
CA LEU A 241 16.95 13.73 -9.22
C LEU A 241 15.67 14.28 -9.90
N PHE A 242 14.47 13.88 -9.43
CA PHE A 242 13.16 14.35 -9.91
C PHE A 242 12.32 14.99 -8.77
#